data_AF-A0A9P4WF40-F1
#
_entry.id   AF-A0A9P4WF40-F1
#
_cell.length_a   1.000
_cell.length_b   1.000
_cell.length_c   1.000
_cell.angle_alpha   90.00
_cell.angle_beta   90.00
_cell.angle_gamma   90.00
#
_symmetry.space_group_name_H-M   'P 1'
#
loop_
_entity.id
_entity.type
_entity.pdbx_description
1 polymer ?
#
loop_
_entity_poly.entity_id
_entity_poly.type
_entity_poly.pdbx_seq_one_letter_code
_entity_poly.pdbx_strand_id
1 'polypeptide(L)'
;MAGREYASTAPSTFAIFWTFAGVIAITVCVLAIAKNGRHNVHYALTEFDPSNSGWVPGWSFCVGLLHAAYATSSTGMIISMCEEVEHPATQVPRAMVGTILLNTICGLAFLIPLVFVMPDQAMLVGLLSGQPTPVIIRDAVGSPGAAFGLLIPLIILGFFCGIGTTTATSRATWAFARDGAIPGFKWWKTVNPKLDVPLNAMMLSMVVQLAL
;
A
#
# COMPACT_ATOMS: atom_id res chain seq x y z
N MET A 1 -28.43 -15.61 7.60
CA MET A 1 -26.98 -15.43 7.86
C MET A 1 -26.23 -15.06 6.57
N ALA A 2 -26.53 -15.66 5.42
CA ALA A 2 -25.96 -15.29 4.11
C ALA A 2 -26.09 -13.80 3.70
N GLY A 3 -27.17 -13.11 4.07
CA GLY A 3 -27.37 -11.68 3.74
C GLY A 3 -26.43 -10.71 4.48
N ARG A 4 -25.80 -11.14 5.58
CA ARG A 4 -24.87 -10.34 6.39
C ARG A 4 -23.42 -10.50 5.89
N GLU A 5 -23.07 -11.66 5.36
CA GLU A 5 -21.78 -11.94 4.70
C GLU A 5 -21.65 -11.21 3.35
N TYR A 6 -22.72 -11.15 2.55
CA TYR A 6 -22.74 -10.40 1.28
C TYR A 6 -22.56 -8.88 1.47
N ALA A 7 -23.10 -8.31 2.54
CA ALA A 7 -22.91 -6.89 2.85
C ALA A 7 -21.48 -6.58 3.34
N SER A 8 -20.81 -7.54 4.00
CA SER A 8 -19.45 -7.38 4.51
C SER A 8 -18.36 -7.47 3.43
N THR A 9 -18.64 -8.15 2.31
CA THR A 9 -17.68 -8.40 1.22
C THR A 9 -17.77 -7.38 0.09
N ALA A 10 -18.87 -6.62 0.01
CA ALA A 10 -19.07 -5.58 -1.00
C ALA A 10 -18.00 -4.47 -0.98
N PRO A 11 -17.56 -3.92 0.18
CA PRO A 11 -16.52 -2.89 0.21
C PRO A 11 -15.17 -3.42 -0.26
N SER A 12 -14.80 -4.64 0.16
CA SER A 12 -13.54 -5.29 -0.23
C SER A 12 -13.53 -5.61 -1.73
N THR A 13 -14.64 -6.11 -2.25
CA THR A 13 -14.80 -6.40 -3.68
C THR A 13 -14.70 -5.13 -4.52
N PHE A 14 -15.40 -4.06 -4.09
CA PHE A 14 -15.29 -2.75 -4.72
C PHE A 14 -13.85 -2.22 -4.70
N ALA A 15 -13.15 -2.31 -3.57
CA ALA A 15 -11.76 -1.87 -3.44
C ALA A 15 -10.83 -2.60 -4.43
N ILE A 16 -11.03 -3.90 -4.65
CA ILE A 16 -10.27 -4.68 -5.64
C ILE A 16 -10.50 -4.11 -7.05
N PHE A 17 -11.76 -4.01 -7.49
CA PHE A 17 -12.07 -3.48 -8.83
C PHE A 17 -11.60 -2.03 -9.01
N TRP A 18 -11.79 -1.20 -7.99
CA TRP A 18 -11.35 0.18 -7.96
C TRP A 18 -9.82 0.30 -8.11
N THR A 19 -9.08 -0.57 -7.43
CA THR A 19 -7.60 -0.60 -7.51
C THR A 19 -7.15 -0.96 -8.92
N PHE A 20 -7.68 -2.04 -9.50
CA PHE A 20 -7.31 -2.43 -10.85
C PHE A 20 -7.70 -1.37 -11.88
N ALA A 21 -8.92 -0.82 -11.80
CA ALA A 21 -9.37 0.24 -12.68
C ALA A 21 -8.48 1.49 -12.56
N GLY A 22 -8.12 1.89 -11.34
CA GLY A 22 -7.24 3.02 -11.07
C GLY A 22 -5.83 2.82 -11.63
N VAL A 23 -5.22 1.67 -11.36
CA VAL A 23 -3.87 1.33 -11.87
C VAL A 23 -3.85 1.32 -13.40
N ILE A 24 -4.85 0.70 -14.03
CA ILE A 24 -4.98 0.68 -15.49
C ILE A 24 -5.17 2.09 -16.04
N ALA A 25 -6.07 2.89 -15.45
CA ALA A 25 -6.31 4.26 -15.89
C ALA A 25 -5.04 5.14 -15.80
N ILE A 26 -4.33 5.09 -14.66
CA ILE A 26 -3.07 5.83 -14.48
C ILE A 26 -2.05 5.39 -15.52
N THR A 27 -1.82 4.09 -15.65
CA THR A 27 -0.82 3.53 -16.57
C THR A 27 -1.10 3.92 -18.01
N VAL A 28 -2.35 3.75 -18.47
CA VAL A 28 -2.76 4.07 -19.84
C VAL A 28 -2.67 5.56 -20.10
N CYS A 29 -3.18 6.41 -19.21
CA CYS A 29 -3.15 7.87 -19.42
C CYS A 29 -1.72 8.43 -19.42
N VAL A 30 -0.88 7.98 -18.50
CA VAL A 30 0.51 8.41 -18.40
C VAL A 30 1.31 8.00 -19.63
N LEU A 31 1.17 6.74 -20.09
CA LEU A 31 1.85 6.27 -21.29
C LEU A 31 1.29 6.88 -22.58
N ALA A 32 -0.02 7.08 -22.68
CA ALA A 32 -0.65 7.61 -23.89
C ALA A 32 -0.32 9.09 -24.11
N ILE A 33 -0.32 9.89 -23.04
CA ILE A 33 -0.08 11.34 -23.14
C ILE A 33 1.42 11.63 -23.23
N ALA A 34 2.23 11.09 -22.31
CA ALA A 34 3.69 11.20 -22.27
C ALA A 34 4.25 12.52 -22.84
N LYS A 35 3.77 13.66 -22.31
CA LYS A 35 3.95 14.99 -22.92
C LYS A 35 5.42 15.38 -23.10
N ASN A 36 6.26 14.98 -22.16
CA ASN A 36 7.70 15.25 -22.16
C ASN A 36 8.53 14.14 -22.82
N GLY A 37 7.87 13.22 -23.53
CA GLY A 37 8.52 12.08 -24.18
C GLY A 37 8.62 10.85 -23.28
N ARG A 38 9.35 9.84 -23.77
CA ARG A 38 9.61 8.60 -23.04
C ARG A 38 11.11 8.32 -23.03
N HIS A 39 11.61 7.83 -21.91
CA HIS A 39 12.96 7.30 -21.83
C HIS A 39 13.13 6.05 -22.72
N ASN A 40 14.36 5.76 -23.10
CA ASN A 40 14.66 4.53 -23.84
C ASN A 40 14.65 3.31 -22.88
N VAL A 41 14.55 2.12 -23.46
CA VAL A 41 14.50 0.86 -22.69
C VAL A 41 15.77 0.64 -21.88
N HIS A 42 16.93 1.09 -22.38
CA HIS A 42 18.19 1.03 -21.66
C HIS A 42 18.11 1.85 -20.37
N TYR A 43 17.72 3.12 -20.46
CA TYR A 43 17.58 3.98 -19.29
C TYR A 43 16.60 3.37 -18.27
N ALA A 44 15.43 2.92 -18.72
CA ALA A 44 14.40 2.42 -17.83
C ALA A 44 14.76 1.11 -17.10
N LEU A 45 15.64 0.27 -17.66
CA LEU A 45 15.96 -1.05 -17.11
C LEU A 45 17.38 -1.20 -16.57
N THR A 46 18.32 -0.38 -17.01
CA THR A 46 19.75 -0.54 -16.68
C THR A 46 20.38 0.67 -16.03
N GLU A 47 19.78 1.86 -16.16
CA GLU A 47 20.33 3.06 -15.51
C GLU A 47 20.19 2.95 -13.99
N PHE A 48 21.30 3.16 -13.29
CA PHE A 48 21.34 3.14 -11.84
C PHE A 48 22.32 4.20 -11.34
N ASP A 49 21.80 5.23 -10.67
CA ASP A 49 22.61 6.27 -10.06
C ASP A 49 22.67 6.10 -8.53
N PRO A 50 23.81 5.65 -7.96
CA PRO A 50 23.99 5.48 -6.52
C PRO A 50 24.28 6.78 -5.77
N SER A 51 24.59 7.89 -6.46
CA SER A 51 25.15 9.12 -5.86
C SER A 51 24.26 9.75 -4.79
N ASN A 52 22.94 9.65 -4.97
CA ASN A 52 21.94 10.27 -4.11
C ASN A 52 21.66 9.48 -2.81
N SER A 53 22.14 8.24 -2.71
CA SER A 53 21.84 7.38 -1.56
C SER A 53 22.69 7.68 -0.32
N GLY A 54 23.85 8.33 -0.48
CA GLY A 54 24.84 8.52 0.60
C GLY A 54 25.63 7.26 0.98
N TRP A 55 25.43 6.14 0.27
CA TRP A 55 26.11 4.86 0.53
C TRP A 55 26.95 4.39 -0.68
N VAL A 56 27.79 3.37 -0.45
CA VAL A 56 28.50 2.69 -1.55
C VAL A 56 27.51 1.99 -2.50
N PRO A 57 27.80 1.86 -3.80
CA PRO A 57 26.82 1.42 -4.80
C PRO A 57 26.07 0.13 -4.48
N GLY A 58 26.73 -0.86 -3.89
CA GLY A 58 26.07 -2.11 -3.49
C GLY A 58 25.01 -1.92 -2.41
N TRP A 59 25.24 -1.03 -1.45
CA TRP A 59 24.25 -0.72 -0.42
C TRP A 59 23.17 0.24 -0.92
N SER A 60 23.50 1.14 -1.84
CA SER A 60 22.54 1.99 -2.56
C SER A 60 21.46 1.15 -3.25
N PHE A 61 21.84 0.01 -3.84
CA PHE A 61 20.89 -0.94 -4.42
C PHE A 61 19.92 -1.49 -3.36
N CYS A 62 20.44 -1.92 -2.20
CA CYS A 62 19.62 -2.39 -1.09
C CYS A 62 18.67 -1.30 -0.56
N VAL A 63 19.10 -0.03 -0.51
CA VAL A 63 18.24 1.10 -0.14
C VAL A 63 17.10 1.27 -1.15
N GLY A 64 17.35 1.08 -2.44
CA GLY A 64 16.32 1.11 -3.48
C GLY A 64 15.22 0.03 -3.30
N LEU A 65 15.53 -1.08 -2.64
CA LEU A 65 14.55 -2.14 -2.35
C LEU A 65 13.54 -1.77 -1.26
N LEU A 66 13.71 -0.64 -0.56
CA LEU A 66 12.84 -0.22 0.53
C LEU A 66 11.38 -0.08 0.09
N HIS A 67 11.13 0.41 -1.13
CA HIS A 67 9.77 0.53 -1.65
C HIS A 67 9.09 -0.84 -1.83
N ALA A 68 9.83 -1.83 -2.35
CA ALA A 68 9.34 -3.19 -2.51
C ALA A 68 9.10 -3.89 -1.15
N ALA A 69 9.98 -3.64 -0.18
CA ALA A 69 9.81 -4.13 1.18
C ALA A 69 8.55 -3.54 1.85
N TYR A 70 8.31 -2.23 1.68
CA TYR A 70 7.11 -1.59 2.17
C TYR A 70 5.84 -2.18 1.54
N ALA A 71 5.83 -2.36 0.21
CA ALA A 71 4.69 -2.92 -0.52
C ALA A 71 4.31 -4.34 -0.08
N THR A 72 5.27 -5.14 0.44
CA THR A 72 5.05 -6.53 0.86
C THR A 72 4.89 -6.71 2.37
N SER A 73 5.12 -5.65 3.15
CA SER A 73 5.11 -5.68 4.62
C SER A 73 3.77 -6.12 5.24
N SER A 74 2.65 -5.86 4.56
CA SER A 74 1.31 -6.16 5.05
C SER A 74 0.94 -7.64 4.99
N THR A 75 1.72 -8.48 4.30
CA THR A 75 1.41 -9.92 4.11
C THR A 75 1.29 -10.67 5.45
N GLY A 76 2.05 -10.26 6.47
CA GLY A 76 1.97 -10.84 7.82
C GLY A 76 0.65 -10.58 8.54
N MET A 77 -0.09 -9.53 8.16
CA MET A 77 -1.36 -9.18 8.81
C MET A 77 -2.45 -10.21 8.55
N ILE A 78 -2.34 -11.01 7.48
CA ILE A 78 -3.27 -12.11 7.18
C ILE A 78 -3.37 -13.07 8.38
N ILE A 79 -2.25 -13.27 9.11
CA ILE A 79 -2.18 -14.17 10.26
C ILE A 79 -3.04 -13.67 11.43
N SER A 80 -3.19 -12.35 11.58
CA SER A 80 -4.00 -11.75 12.66
C SER A 80 -5.50 -12.02 12.53
N MET A 81 -5.95 -12.50 11.37
CA MET A 81 -7.35 -12.81 11.08
C MET A 81 -7.57 -14.32 10.81
N CYS A 82 -6.60 -15.17 11.17
CA CYS A 82 -6.71 -16.63 11.00
C CYS A 82 -7.96 -17.23 11.67
N GLU A 83 -8.41 -16.66 12.79
CA GLU A 83 -9.60 -17.14 13.53
C GLU A 83 -10.90 -17.01 12.71
N GLU A 84 -10.91 -16.18 11.66
CA GLU A 84 -12.08 -15.95 10.79
C GLU A 84 -12.00 -16.67 9.43
N VAL A 85 -10.89 -17.37 9.17
CA VAL A 85 -10.66 -18.05 7.89
C VAL A 85 -11.15 -19.49 7.97
N GLU A 86 -11.92 -19.92 6.98
CA GLU A 86 -12.30 -21.33 6.82
C GLU A 86 -11.05 -22.15 6.42
N HIS A 87 -10.72 -23.21 7.16
CA HIS A 87 -9.51 -24.04 6.94
C HIS A 87 -8.18 -23.24 6.96
N PRO A 88 -7.84 -22.55 8.07
CA PRO A 88 -6.73 -21.60 8.12
C PRO A 88 -5.37 -22.27 7.82
N ALA A 89 -5.19 -23.54 8.20
CA ALA A 89 -3.96 -24.29 7.98
C ALA A 89 -3.57 -24.44 6.49
N THR A 90 -4.52 -24.32 5.56
CA THR A 90 -4.25 -24.42 4.12
C THR A 90 -4.53 -23.12 3.37
N GLN A 91 -5.57 -22.38 3.75
CA GLN A 91 -5.96 -21.15 3.06
C GLN A 91 -5.02 -19.98 3.36
N VAL A 92 -4.57 -19.83 4.61
CA VAL A 92 -3.69 -18.71 4.99
C VAL A 92 -2.34 -18.78 4.29
N PRO A 93 -1.61 -19.93 4.27
CA PRO A 93 -0.36 -20.03 3.52
C PRO A 93 -0.54 -19.79 2.02
N ARG A 94 -1.63 -20.29 1.42
CA ARG A 94 -1.95 -20.07 0.00
C ARG A 94 -2.21 -18.59 -0.29
N ALA A 95 -2.97 -17.90 0.57
CA ALA A 95 -3.25 -16.49 0.43
C ALA A 95 -1.98 -15.63 0.56
N MET A 96 -1.07 -15.97 1.49
CA MET A 96 0.21 -15.28 1.65
C MET A 96 1.07 -15.38 0.39
N VAL A 97 1.29 -16.60 -0.13
CA VAL A 97 2.09 -16.81 -1.35
C VAL A 97 1.42 -16.14 -2.56
N GLY A 98 0.11 -16.30 -2.71
CA GLY A 98 -0.65 -15.67 -3.80
C GLY A 98 -0.56 -14.15 -3.78
N THR A 99 -0.63 -13.53 -2.59
CA THR A 99 -0.53 -12.08 -2.42
C THR A 99 0.86 -11.58 -2.81
N ILE A 100 1.92 -12.27 -2.41
CA ILE A 100 3.29 -11.88 -2.79
C ILE A 100 3.45 -11.88 -4.31
N LEU A 101 3.06 -12.97 -4.98
CA LEU A 101 3.19 -13.09 -6.44
C LEU A 101 2.35 -12.03 -7.17
N LEU A 102 1.10 -11.83 -6.75
CA LEU A 102 0.21 -10.83 -7.35
C LEU A 102 0.77 -9.42 -7.15
N ASN A 103 1.27 -9.10 -5.96
CA ASN A 103 1.86 -7.79 -5.66
C ASN A 103 3.13 -7.54 -6.49
N THR A 104 3.98 -8.55 -6.70
CA THR A 104 5.14 -8.44 -7.57
C THR A 104 4.73 -8.12 -9.01
N ILE A 105 3.77 -8.86 -9.57
CA ILE A 105 3.32 -8.66 -10.97
C ILE A 105 2.65 -7.29 -11.14
N CYS A 106 1.69 -6.96 -10.26
CA CYS A 106 0.97 -5.68 -10.33
C CYS A 106 1.88 -4.48 -10.05
N GLY A 107 2.82 -4.61 -9.10
CA GLY A 107 3.80 -3.58 -8.78
C GLY A 107 4.72 -3.29 -9.96
N LEU A 108 5.25 -4.32 -10.62
CA LEU A 108 6.04 -4.15 -11.85
C LEU A 108 5.21 -3.53 -12.98
N ALA A 109 3.97 -3.97 -13.17
CA ALA A 109 3.08 -3.42 -14.19
C ALA A 109 2.76 -1.93 -13.99
N PHE A 110 2.76 -1.45 -12.75
CA PHE A 110 2.57 -0.03 -12.42
C PHE A 110 3.88 0.78 -12.49
N LEU A 111 4.96 0.26 -11.92
CA LEU A 111 6.23 0.98 -11.81
C LEU A 111 6.96 1.14 -13.14
N ILE A 112 6.99 0.10 -13.99
CA ILE A 112 7.70 0.16 -15.28
C ILE A 112 7.22 1.35 -16.13
N PRO A 113 5.91 1.52 -16.40
CA PRO A 113 5.38 2.68 -17.12
C PRO A 113 5.80 4.04 -16.54
N LEU A 114 5.84 4.16 -15.21
CA LEU A 114 6.22 5.40 -14.53
C LEU A 114 7.70 5.73 -14.75
N VAL A 115 8.59 4.72 -14.75
CA VAL A 115 10.02 4.94 -15.04
C VAL A 115 10.25 5.42 -16.47
N PHE A 116 9.42 4.98 -17.42
CA PHE A 116 9.50 5.44 -18.82
C PHE A 116 9.14 6.91 -19.00
N VAL A 117 8.33 7.50 -18.12
CA VAL A 117 7.82 8.88 -18.27
C VAL A 117 8.29 9.83 -17.16
N MET A 118 9.08 9.33 -16.21
CA MET A 118 9.52 10.14 -15.08
C MET A 118 10.47 11.25 -15.56
N PRO A 119 10.43 12.42 -14.93
CA PRO A 119 11.42 13.47 -15.15
C PRO A 119 12.77 13.10 -14.54
N ASP A 120 13.78 13.95 -14.74
CA ASP A 120 15.12 13.78 -14.19
C ASP A 120 15.11 13.47 -12.68
N GLN A 121 15.88 12.45 -12.30
CA GLN A 121 16.05 12.01 -10.92
C GLN A 121 16.51 13.15 -10.00
N ALA A 122 17.36 14.06 -10.46
CA ALA A 122 17.81 15.21 -9.66
C ALA A 122 16.64 16.12 -9.25
N MET A 123 15.66 16.31 -10.14
CA MET A 123 14.45 17.07 -9.83
C MET A 123 13.58 16.33 -8.81
N LEU A 124 13.48 15.00 -8.93
CA LEU A 124 12.66 14.18 -8.04
C LEU A 124 13.23 14.09 -6.62
N VAL A 125 14.55 14.05 -6.46
CA VAL A 125 15.21 14.05 -5.15
C VAL A 125 15.09 15.42 -4.47
N GLY A 126 15.06 16.53 -5.24
CA GLY A 126 14.90 17.89 -4.72
C GLY A 126 13.49 18.27 -4.27
N LEU A 127 12.52 17.35 -4.31
CA LEU A 127 11.12 17.63 -3.96
C LEU A 127 10.93 17.85 -2.46
N LEU A 128 10.48 19.06 -2.09
CA LEU A 128 10.09 19.39 -0.70
C LEU A 128 8.98 18.49 -0.15
N SER A 129 8.13 17.93 -1.02
CA SER A 129 7.06 17.01 -0.62
C SER A 129 7.55 15.63 -0.23
N GLY A 130 8.77 15.24 -0.63
CA GLY A 130 9.29 13.87 -0.48
C GLY A 130 8.48 12.80 -1.23
N GLN A 131 7.56 13.20 -2.13
CA GLN A 131 6.62 12.31 -2.83
C GLN A 131 6.75 12.49 -4.34
N PRO A 132 7.42 11.56 -5.06
CA PRO A 132 7.68 11.72 -6.50
C PRO A 132 6.46 11.38 -7.37
N THR A 133 5.59 10.46 -6.94
CA THR A 133 4.48 9.94 -7.77
C THR A 133 3.52 11.03 -8.29
N PRO A 134 3.03 11.99 -7.47
CA PRO A 134 2.18 13.08 -7.97
C PRO A 134 2.87 13.96 -9.02
N VAL A 135 4.18 14.16 -8.87
CA VAL A 135 4.95 15.00 -9.79
C VAL A 135 5.21 14.27 -11.10
N ILE A 136 5.55 12.99 -11.06
CA ILE A 136 5.70 12.14 -12.25
C ILE A 136 4.40 12.15 -13.07
N ILE A 137 3.26 11.90 -12.43
CA ILE A 137 1.95 11.90 -13.13
C ILE A 137 1.63 13.28 -13.69
N ARG A 138 1.88 14.35 -12.94
CA ARG A 138 1.64 15.72 -13.40
C ARG A 138 2.51 16.08 -14.60
N ASP A 139 3.78 15.70 -14.57
CA ASP A 139 4.73 16.00 -15.63
C ASP A 139 4.40 15.22 -16.91
N ALA A 140 4.11 13.92 -16.77
CA ALA A 140 3.74 13.06 -17.90
C ALA A 140 2.44 13.49 -18.60
N VAL A 141 1.43 13.94 -17.83
CA VAL A 141 0.13 14.37 -18.36
C VAL A 141 0.13 15.86 -18.75
N GLY A 142 0.99 16.67 -18.13
CA GLY A 142 1.18 18.08 -18.44
C GLY A 142 0.01 19.00 -18.08
N SER A 143 -0.93 18.55 -17.25
CA SER A 143 -2.07 19.32 -16.74
C SER A 143 -2.31 19.01 -15.26
N PRO A 144 -2.33 20.02 -14.38
CA PRO A 144 -2.59 19.81 -12.94
C PRO A 144 -3.96 19.18 -12.66
N GLY A 145 -5.00 19.56 -13.42
CA GLY A 145 -6.36 19.04 -13.21
C GLY A 145 -6.47 17.56 -13.60
N ALA A 146 -5.87 17.16 -14.71
CA ALA A 146 -5.84 15.76 -15.13
C ALA A 146 -4.99 14.91 -14.19
N ALA A 147 -3.86 15.44 -13.72
CA ALA A 147 -3.02 14.77 -12.72
C ALA A 147 -3.78 14.54 -11.41
N PHE A 148 -4.50 15.55 -10.92
CA PHE A 148 -5.35 15.42 -9.74
C PHE A 148 -6.40 14.32 -9.93
N GLY A 149 -7.08 14.28 -11.07
CA GLY A 149 -8.05 13.23 -11.40
C GLY A 149 -7.45 11.82 -11.35
N LEU A 150 -6.22 11.65 -11.86
CA LEU A 150 -5.49 10.38 -11.83
C LEU A 150 -4.96 9.99 -10.45
N LEU A 151 -4.88 10.94 -9.50
CA LEU A 151 -4.50 10.67 -8.11
C LEU A 151 -5.68 10.25 -7.24
N ILE A 152 -6.93 10.55 -7.64
CA ILE A 152 -8.13 10.17 -6.88
C ILE A 152 -8.19 8.66 -6.58
N PRO A 153 -7.90 7.74 -7.54
CA PRO A 153 -7.88 6.32 -7.24
C PRO A 153 -6.89 5.92 -6.15
N LEU A 154 -5.71 6.55 -6.12
CA LEU A 154 -4.68 6.30 -5.10
C LEU A 154 -5.12 6.82 -3.72
N ILE A 155 -5.77 7.97 -3.67
CA ILE A 155 -6.30 8.55 -2.42
C ILE A 155 -7.36 7.61 -1.82
N ILE A 156 -8.32 7.17 -2.63
CA ILE A 156 -9.39 6.25 -2.20
C ILE A 156 -8.80 4.90 -1.74
N LEU A 157 -7.81 4.37 -2.47
CA LEU A 157 -7.08 3.18 -2.06
C LEU A 157 -6.40 3.36 -0.69
N GLY A 158 -5.79 4.53 -0.46
CA GLY A 158 -5.17 4.88 0.83
C GLY A 158 -6.16 4.79 2.00
N PHE A 159 -7.40 5.26 1.82
CA PHE A 159 -8.45 5.14 2.82
C PHE A 159 -8.82 3.68 3.12
N PHE A 160 -9.02 2.84 2.08
CA PHE A 160 -9.31 1.42 2.28
C PHE A 160 -8.17 0.68 2.97
N CYS A 161 -6.92 0.99 2.58
CA CYS A 161 -5.73 0.44 3.22
C CYS A 161 -5.68 0.82 4.70
N GLY A 162 -5.86 2.10 5.04
CA GLY A 162 -5.85 2.57 6.42
C GLY A 162 -6.92 1.95 7.32
N ILE A 163 -8.13 1.73 6.79
CA ILE A 163 -9.19 1.02 7.51
C ILE A 163 -8.78 -0.43 7.77
N GLY A 164 -8.25 -1.12 6.75
CA GLY A 164 -7.82 -2.51 6.86
C GLY A 164 -6.67 -2.71 7.85
N THR A 165 -5.62 -1.89 7.76
CA THR A 165 -4.46 -1.97 8.66
C THR A 165 -4.83 -1.63 10.10
N THR A 166 -5.65 -0.59 10.31
CA THR A 166 -6.14 -0.24 11.66
C THR A 166 -6.98 -1.35 12.27
N THR A 167 -7.87 -1.97 11.48
CA THR A 167 -8.70 -3.09 11.93
C THR A 167 -7.83 -4.28 12.36
N ALA A 168 -6.89 -4.68 11.50
CA ALA A 168 -6.01 -5.82 11.78
C ALA A 168 -5.07 -5.55 12.99
N THR A 169 -4.54 -4.32 13.10
CA THR A 169 -3.67 -3.92 14.23
C THR A 169 -4.43 -3.91 15.55
N SER A 170 -5.68 -3.44 15.54
CA SER A 170 -6.53 -3.43 16.75
C SER A 170 -6.81 -4.84 17.27
N ARG A 171 -7.00 -5.81 16.37
CA ARG A 171 -7.22 -7.23 16.70
C ARG A 171 -5.99 -7.91 17.25
N ALA A 172 -4.83 -7.69 16.61
CA ALA A 172 -3.56 -8.18 17.12
C ALA A 172 -3.28 -7.62 18.54
N THR A 173 -3.46 -6.31 18.73
CA THR A 173 -3.30 -5.65 20.03
C THR A 173 -4.25 -6.22 21.08
N TRP A 174 -5.52 -6.45 20.72
CA TRP A 174 -6.50 -7.06 21.60
C TRP A 174 -6.12 -8.51 21.97
N ALA A 175 -5.63 -9.30 21.03
CA ALA A 175 -5.19 -10.68 21.27
C ALA A 175 -4.01 -10.72 22.27
N PHE A 176 -2.99 -9.87 22.07
CA PHE A 176 -1.89 -9.74 23.03
C PHE A 176 -2.36 -9.24 24.41
N ALA A 177 -3.36 -8.35 24.45
CA ALA A 177 -3.94 -7.87 25.70
C ALA A 177 -4.76 -8.95 26.43
N ARG A 178 -5.44 -9.82 25.70
CA ARG A 178 -6.14 -10.98 26.27
C ARG A 178 -5.18 -11.88 27.04
N ASP A 179 -3.98 -12.05 26.49
CA ASP A 179 -2.95 -12.92 27.04
C ASP A 179 -2.03 -12.21 28.07
N GLY A 180 -2.30 -10.93 28.37
CA GLY A 180 -1.54 -10.16 29.36
C GLY A 180 -0.14 -9.73 28.92
N ALA A 181 0.16 -9.79 27.62
CA ALA A 181 1.50 -9.58 27.07
C ALA A 181 1.92 -8.10 26.96
N ILE A 182 1.00 -7.15 27.13
CA ILE A 182 1.26 -5.70 26.97
C ILE A 182 0.90 -4.90 28.23
N PRO A 183 1.62 -3.79 28.53
CA PRO A 183 1.29 -2.95 29.67
C PRO A 183 -0.12 -2.35 29.52
N GLY A 184 -0.88 -2.31 30.62
CA GLY A 184 -2.27 -1.85 30.59
C GLY A 184 -3.24 -2.81 29.91
N PHE A 185 -2.86 -4.10 29.71
CA PHE A 185 -3.67 -5.12 29.00
C PHE A 185 -5.16 -5.16 29.38
N LYS A 186 -5.51 -4.89 30.65
CA LYS A 186 -6.90 -4.84 31.11
C LYS A 186 -7.76 -3.82 30.33
N TRP A 187 -7.17 -2.70 29.93
CA TRP A 187 -7.87 -1.64 29.21
C TRP A 187 -8.02 -1.96 27.72
N TRP A 188 -6.96 -2.51 27.11
CA TRP A 188 -6.93 -2.85 25.69
C TRP A 188 -7.76 -4.09 25.33
N LYS A 189 -7.89 -5.04 26.26
CA LYS A 189 -8.70 -6.25 26.04
C LYS A 189 -10.22 -6.03 26.09
N THR A 190 -10.67 -4.84 26.47
CA THR A 190 -12.11 -4.55 26.64
C THR A 190 -12.76 -4.37 25.28
N VAL A 191 -13.74 -5.22 24.96
CA VAL A 191 -14.56 -5.13 23.74
C VAL A 191 -15.77 -4.24 24.00
N ASN A 192 -16.08 -3.34 23.07
CA ASN A 192 -17.25 -2.48 23.17
C ASN A 192 -18.51 -3.27 22.82
N PRO A 193 -19.50 -3.42 23.72
CA PRO A 193 -20.68 -4.26 23.50
C PRO A 193 -21.66 -3.73 22.45
N LYS A 194 -21.60 -2.43 22.10
CA LYS A 194 -22.47 -1.84 21.07
C LYS A 194 -21.93 -2.02 19.66
N LEU A 195 -20.60 -1.99 19.53
CA LEU A 195 -19.90 -2.01 18.24
C LEU A 195 -19.26 -3.37 17.93
N ASP A 196 -19.18 -4.26 18.93
CA ASP A 196 -18.55 -5.58 18.86
C ASP A 196 -17.08 -5.54 18.39
N VAL A 197 -16.36 -4.48 18.78
CA VAL A 197 -14.95 -4.25 18.42
C VAL A 197 -14.13 -3.76 19.63
N PRO A 198 -12.82 -4.05 19.68
CA PRO A 198 -11.93 -3.58 20.74
C PRO A 198 -11.56 -2.10 20.54
N LEU A 199 -12.51 -1.20 20.83
CA LEU A 199 -12.39 0.25 20.56
C LEU A 199 -11.12 0.87 21.19
N ASN A 200 -10.77 0.49 22.41
CA ASN A 200 -9.57 1.04 23.08
C ASN A 200 -8.28 0.66 22.33
N ALA A 201 -8.18 -0.59 21.85
CA ALA A 201 -7.05 -1.05 21.05
C ALA A 201 -7.01 -0.38 19.68
N MET A 202 -8.18 -0.12 19.08
CA MET A 202 -8.29 0.65 17.84
C MET A 202 -7.80 2.09 18.01
N MET A 203 -8.22 2.77 19.08
CA MET A 203 -7.79 4.13 19.39
C MET A 203 -6.29 4.20 19.66
N LEU A 204 -5.72 3.23 20.38
CA LEU A 204 -4.27 3.12 20.56
C LEU A 204 -3.56 3.02 19.20
N SER A 205 -4.04 2.13 18.33
CA SER A 205 -3.47 1.94 16.99
C SER A 205 -3.53 3.24 16.18
N MET A 206 -4.64 3.99 16.24
CA MET A 206 -4.78 5.27 15.55
C MET A 206 -3.83 6.34 16.10
N VAL A 207 -3.71 6.45 17.43
CA VAL A 207 -2.79 7.43 18.06
C VAL A 207 -1.35 7.16 17.67
N VAL A 208 -0.92 5.89 17.68
CA VAL A 208 0.44 5.51 17.27
C VAL A 208 0.67 5.82 15.79
N GLN A 209 -0.29 5.48 14.92
CA GLN A 209 -0.20 5.76 13.48
C GLN A 209 -0.19 7.26 13.14
N LEU A 210 -0.82 8.12 13.95
CA LEU A 210 -0.80 9.57 13.74
C LEU A 210 0.47 10.24 14.30
N ALA A 211 1.15 9.58 15.25
CA ALA A 211 2.35 10.11 15.89
C ALA A 211 3.64 9.79 15.12
N LEU A 212 3.64 8.72 14.32
CA LEU A 212 4.73 8.33 13.40
C LEU A 212 4.48 8.86 11.99
#